data_AF-B2HPI0-F1
#
_entry.id   AF-B2HPI0-F1
#
_cell.length_a   1.000
_cell.length_b   1.000
_cell.length_c   1.000
_cell.angle_alpha   90.00
_cell.angle_beta   90.00
_cell.angle_gamma   90.00
#
_symmetry.space_group_name_H-M   'P 1'
#
loop_
_entity.id
_entity.type
_entity.pdbx_description
1 polymer ?
#
loop_
_entity_poly.entity_id
_entity_poly.type
_entity_poly.pdbx_seq_one_letter_code
_entity_poly.pdbx_strand_id
1 'polypeptide(L)'
;MTSPTQAPDTTTGLIRRDGWRHNAWGLVPPWCIRRAIGHVVDRAHEFPHERDAANQAARQAVSAALGQPLGLIGFWEGQPGRTQADVEDMLEKAIAGAAA
;
A
#
# COMPACT_ATOMS: atom_id res chain seq x y z
N MET A 1 5.76 -20.36 -24.36
CA MET A 1 6.33 -19.77 -23.13
C MET A 1 5.51 -18.53 -22.82
N THR A 2 4.55 -18.63 -21.90
CA THR A 2 3.73 -17.50 -21.46
C THR A 2 4.59 -16.61 -20.57
N SER A 3 4.81 -15.37 -20.98
CA SER A 3 5.44 -14.34 -20.14
C SER A 3 4.77 -14.33 -18.78
N PRO A 4 5.52 -14.24 -17.66
CA PRO A 4 4.91 -14.07 -16.36
C PRO A 4 4.09 -12.77 -16.44
N THR A 5 2.78 -12.87 -16.24
CA THR A 5 1.88 -11.73 -16.14
C THR A 5 2.49 -10.77 -15.13
N GLN A 6 3.04 -9.67 -15.63
CA GLN A 6 3.66 -8.63 -14.82
C GLN A 6 2.59 -8.18 -13.84
N ALA A 7 2.80 -8.43 -12.54
CA ALA A 7 1.89 -7.92 -11.53
C ALA A 7 1.75 -6.41 -11.77
N PRO A 8 0.52 -5.85 -11.82
CA PRO A 8 0.35 -4.43 -12.12
C PRO A 8 1.18 -3.62 -11.13
N ASP A 9 1.89 -2.58 -11.61
CA ASP A 9 2.72 -1.64 -10.82
C ASP A 9 1.86 -0.77 -9.89
N THR A 10 1.03 -1.42 -9.09
CA THR A 10 0.03 -0.87 -8.18
C THR A 10 0.30 -1.43 -6.79
N THR A 11 -0.09 -0.70 -5.75
CA THR A 11 0.12 -1.11 -4.36
C THR A 11 -0.51 -2.49 -4.10
N THR A 12 -1.72 -2.72 -4.61
CA THR A 12 -2.43 -4.01 -4.52
C THR A 12 -1.73 -5.13 -5.29
N GLY A 13 -1.24 -4.85 -6.50
CA GLY A 13 -0.52 -5.83 -7.31
C GLY A 13 0.77 -6.33 -6.65
N LEU A 14 1.53 -5.42 -6.02
CA LEU A 14 2.73 -5.77 -5.26
C LEU A 14 2.40 -6.62 -4.03
N ILE A 15 1.37 -6.24 -3.25
CA ILE A 15 0.94 -6.99 -2.06
C ILE A 15 0.42 -8.37 -2.43
N ARG A 16 -0.29 -8.53 -3.56
CA ARG A 16 -0.75 -9.83 -4.06
C ARG A 16 0.40 -10.72 -4.53
N ARG A 17 1.38 -10.17 -5.25
CA ARG A 17 2.55 -10.89 -5.75
C ARG A 17 3.45 -11.38 -4.61
N ASP A 18 3.74 -10.50 -3.66
CA ASP A 18 4.76 -10.74 -2.63
C ASP A 18 4.18 -11.38 -1.35
N GLY A 19 2.86 -11.32 -1.18
CA GLY A 19 2.15 -11.81 0.00
C GLY A 19 2.24 -10.82 1.17
N TRP A 20 1.08 -10.53 1.77
CA TRP A 20 0.92 -9.70 2.95
C TRP A 20 1.64 -10.32 4.14
N ARG A 21 2.40 -9.49 4.85
CA ARG A 21 2.95 -9.82 6.16
C ARG A 21 2.75 -8.67 7.13
N HIS A 22 2.29 -8.99 8.34
CA HIS A 22 2.16 -8.00 9.39
C HIS A 22 3.50 -7.28 9.64
N ASN A 23 3.44 -5.99 9.95
CA ASN A 23 4.61 -5.21 10.31
C ASN A 23 4.74 -5.18 11.84
N ALA A 24 5.29 -6.23 12.45
CA ALA A 24 5.49 -6.31 13.90
C ALA A 24 6.78 -5.59 14.34
N TRP A 25 7.00 -4.36 13.85
CA TRP A 25 8.12 -3.48 14.21
C TRP A 25 9.54 -3.96 13.84
N GLY A 26 9.69 -5.08 13.12
CA GLY A 26 10.98 -5.58 12.62
C GLY A 26 11.05 -5.52 11.10
N LEU A 27 12.16 -5.02 10.56
CA LEU A 27 12.48 -4.86 9.13
C LEU A 27 11.90 -5.95 8.23
N VAL A 28 10.76 -5.66 7.62
CA VAL A 28 10.21 -6.45 6.52
C VAL A 28 10.49 -5.71 5.20
N PRO A 29 10.83 -6.40 4.09
CA PRO A 29 10.93 -5.83 2.73
C PRO A 29 9.55 -5.27 2.26
N PRO A 30 9.19 -5.00 0.98
CA PRO A 30 8.04 -4.11 0.65
C PRO A 30 6.60 -4.56 1.01
N TRP A 31 6.44 -5.35 2.07
CA TRP A 31 5.31 -6.22 2.41
C TRP A 31 4.31 -5.55 3.35
N CYS A 32 4.56 -4.30 3.72
CA CYS A 32 3.60 -3.42 4.37
C CYS A 32 3.13 -2.33 3.41
N ILE A 33 1.89 -1.87 3.58
CA ILE A 33 1.19 -0.93 2.70
C ILE A 33 2.02 0.32 2.43
N ARG A 34 2.65 0.88 3.47
CA ARG A 34 3.51 2.07 3.36
C ARG A 34 4.71 1.86 2.44
N ARG A 35 5.36 0.69 2.49
CA ARG A 35 6.50 0.38 1.63
C ARG A 35 6.05 0.13 0.19
N ALA A 36 4.93 -0.56 0.00
CA ALA A 36 4.36 -0.80 -1.32
C ALA A 36 3.95 0.52 -1.99
N ILE A 37 3.34 1.45 -1.26
CA ILE A 37 3.07 2.82 -1.72
C ILE A 37 4.37 3.53 -2.11
N GLY A 38 5.37 3.51 -1.23
CA GLY A 38 6.67 4.12 -1.52
C GLY A 38 7.31 3.56 -2.80
N HIS A 39 7.28 2.24 -2.98
CA HIS A 39 7.82 1.59 -4.17
C HIS A 39 7.12 2.02 -5.46
N VAL A 40 5.78 2.07 -5.46
CA VAL A 40 5.00 2.49 -6.64
C VAL A 40 5.27 3.97 -6.95
N VAL A 41 5.24 4.83 -5.94
CA VAL A 41 5.45 6.27 -6.09
C VAL A 41 6.87 6.58 -6.58
N ASP A 42 7.89 5.93 -6.00
CA ASP A 42 9.29 6.14 -6.40
C ASP A 42 9.56 5.69 -7.85
N ARG A 43 8.79 4.74 -8.38
CA ARG A 43 8.89 4.33 -9.79
C ARG A 43 8.06 5.19 -10.74
N ALA A 44 6.97 5.77 -10.26
CA ALA A 44 6.04 6.57 -11.07
C ALA A 44 6.49 8.03 -11.22
N HIS A 45 7.32 8.55 -10.32
CA HIS A 45 7.67 9.96 -10.26
C HIS A 45 9.19 10.17 -10.22
N GLU A 46 9.71 10.95 -11.17
CA GLU A 46 11.14 11.28 -11.28
C GLU A 46 11.53 12.39 -10.28
N PHE A 47 10.63 13.35 -10.03
CA PHE A 47 10.93 14.52 -9.20
C PHE A 47 10.54 14.33 -7.73
N PRO A 48 11.40 14.73 -6.77
CA PRO A 48 11.14 14.54 -5.33
C PRO A 48 9.83 15.16 -4.82
N HIS A 49 9.46 16.35 -5.29
CA HIS A 49 8.26 17.05 -4.82
C HIS A 49 6.96 16.38 -5.30
N GLU A 50 6.95 15.84 -6.52
CA GLU A 50 5.83 15.06 -7.04
C GLU A 50 5.68 13.74 -6.28
N ARG A 51 6.80 13.09 -5.96
CA ARG A 51 6.83 11.90 -5.12
C ARG A 51 6.22 12.15 -3.75
N ASP A 52 6.62 13.22 -3.06
CA ASP A 52 6.13 13.52 -1.72
C ASP A 52 4.61 13.79 -1.73
N ALA A 53 4.13 14.57 -2.71
CA ALA A 53 2.71 14.84 -2.89
C ALA A 53 1.92 13.55 -3.20
N ALA A 54 2.40 12.71 -4.11
CA ALA A 54 1.77 11.44 -4.45
C ALA A 54 1.76 10.45 -3.27
N ASN A 55 2.85 10.38 -2.50
CA ASN A 55 2.93 9.55 -1.30
C ASN A 55 1.95 10.03 -0.23
N GLN A 56 1.84 11.34 -0.03
CA GLN A 56 0.88 11.94 0.91
C GLN A 56 -0.55 11.63 0.49
N ALA A 57 -0.91 11.83 -0.78
CA ALA A 57 -2.24 11.53 -1.31
C ALA A 57 -2.61 10.04 -1.15
N ALA A 58 -1.69 9.14 -1.50
CA ALA A 58 -1.91 7.69 -1.37
C ALA A 58 -2.14 7.28 0.10
N ARG A 59 -1.37 7.84 1.05
CA ARG A 59 -1.59 7.57 2.47
C ARG A 59 -2.90 8.17 2.98
N GLN A 60 -3.32 9.33 2.48
CA GLN A 60 -4.61 9.92 2.82
C GLN A 60 -5.79 9.04 2.37
N ALA A 61 -5.72 8.47 1.17
CA ALA A 61 -6.72 7.52 0.68
C ALA A 61 -6.82 6.27 1.57
N VAL A 62 -5.68 5.71 1.97
CA VAL A 62 -5.63 4.57 2.91
C VAL A 62 -6.18 4.95 4.29
N SER A 63 -5.83 6.14 4.79
CA SER A 63 -6.37 6.67 6.06
C SER A 63 -7.89 6.78 6.02
N ALA A 64 -8.45 7.29 4.92
CA ALA A 64 -9.90 7.38 4.72
C ALA A 64 -10.56 5.98 4.66
N ALA A 65 -9.98 5.04 3.92
CA ALA A 65 -10.50 3.67 3.82
C ALA A 65 -10.48 2.91 5.15
N LEU A 66 -9.47 3.15 5.97
CA LEU A 66 -9.38 2.58 7.31
C LEU A 66 -10.33 3.24 8.33
N GLY A 67 -10.85 4.43 8.02
CA GLY A 67 -11.52 5.27 9.02
C GLY A 67 -10.60 5.65 10.18
N GLN A 68 -9.29 5.71 9.95
CA GLN A 68 -8.28 5.99 10.97
C GLN A 68 -7.36 7.14 10.56
N PRO A 69 -6.87 7.96 11.52
CA PRO A 69 -5.87 8.99 11.26
C PRO A 69 -4.62 8.45 10.54
N LEU A 70 -4.02 9.28 9.67
CA LEU A 70 -2.82 8.97 8.86
C LEU A 70 -1.67 8.36 9.68
N GLY A 71 -1.46 8.87 10.90
CA GLY A 71 -0.39 8.41 11.80
C GLY A 71 -0.59 6.99 12.34
N LEU A 72 -1.80 6.42 12.22
CA LEU A 72 -2.15 5.10 12.74
C LEU A 72 -2.08 3.99 11.68
N ILE A 73 -1.76 4.29 10.42
CA ILE A 73 -1.58 3.26 9.38
C ILE A 73 -0.52 2.24 9.83
N GLY A 74 0.61 2.69 10.39
CA GLY A 74 1.65 1.79 10.89
C GLY A 74 1.21 0.94 12.09
N PHE A 75 0.32 1.47 12.93
CA PHE A 75 -0.28 0.71 14.02
C PHE A 75 -1.24 -0.36 13.50
N TRP A 76 -2.05 -0.03 12.49
CA TRP A 76 -2.93 -0.97 11.81
C TRP A 76 -2.15 -2.10 11.14
N GLU A 77 -1.06 -1.78 10.43
CA GLU A 77 -0.15 -2.76 9.82
C GLU A 77 0.48 -3.73 10.84
N GLY A 78 0.65 -3.27 12.09
CA GLY A 78 1.25 -4.06 13.16
C GLY A 78 0.26 -4.89 13.99
N GLN A 79 -1.05 -4.78 13.74
CA GLN A 79 -2.02 -5.58 14.47
C GLN A 79 -2.01 -7.06 14.01
N PRO A 80 -1.88 -8.02 14.94
CA PRO A 80 -1.96 -9.43 14.60
C PRO A 80 -3.37 -9.80 14.13
N GLY A 81 -3.47 -10.79 13.22
CA GLY A 81 -4.74 -11.33 12.74
C GLY A 81 -5.26 -10.74 11.43
N ARG A 82 -4.55 -9.77 10.82
CA ARG A 82 -4.89 -9.27 9.48
C ARG A 82 -4.44 -10.23 8.39
N THR A 83 -5.38 -10.59 7.53
CA THR A 83 -5.17 -11.49 6.40
C THR A 83 -4.84 -10.72 5.12
N GLN A 84 -4.37 -11.44 4.10
CA GLN A 84 -4.21 -10.91 2.74
C GLN A 84 -5.51 -10.24 2.26
N ALA A 85 -6.65 -10.91 2.43
CA ALA A 85 -7.94 -10.46 1.94
C ALA A 85 -8.38 -9.14 2.60
N ASP A 86 -8.14 -8.98 3.91
CA ASP A 86 -8.45 -7.74 4.62
C ASP A 86 -7.67 -6.54 4.06
N VAL A 87 -6.43 -6.78 3.65
CA VAL A 87 -5.54 -5.73 3.11
C VAL A 87 -5.93 -5.38 1.68
N GLU A 88 -6.23 -6.38 0.85
CA GLU A 88 -6.70 -6.16 -0.52
C GLU A 88 -8.04 -5.41 -0.53
N ASP A 89 -9.02 -5.82 0.29
CA ASP A 89 -10.32 -5.13 0.41
C ASP A 89 -10.17 -3.67 0.86
N MET A 90 -9.29 -3.41 1.84
CA MET A 90 -9.00 -2.05 2.29
C MET A 90 -8.37 -1.19 1.18
N LEU A 91 -7.41 -1.73 0.42
CA LEU A 91 -6.77 -1.01 -0.67
C LEU A 91 -7.75 -0.73 -1.82
N GLU A 92 -8.62 -1.67 -2.13
CA GLU A 92 -9.70 -1.47 -3.11
C GLU A 92 -10.65 -0.34 -2.68
N LYS A 93 -11.01 -0.28 -1.39
CA LYS A 93 -11.78 0.84 -0.82
C LYS A 93 -11.03 2.17 -0.91
N ALA A 94 -9.72 2.18 -0.66
CA ALA A 94 -8.89 3.37 -0.77
C ALA A 94 -8.84 3.89 -2.22
N ILE A 95 -8.69 2.99 -3.20
CA ILE A 95 -8.69 3.33 -4.62
C ILE A 95 -10.06 3.87 -5.05
N ALA A 96 -11.15 3.20 -4.66
CA ALA A 96 -12.51 3.64 -4.99
C ALA A 96 -12.84 5.01 -4.39
N GLY A 97 -12.44 5.25 -3.13
CA GLY A 97 -12.64 6.53 -2.45
C GLY A 97 -11.78 7.68 -3.00
N ALA A 98 -10.63 7.39 -3.60
CA ALA A 98 -9.79 8.41 -4.26
C ALA A 98 -10.31 8.80 -5.66
N ALA A 99 -11.16 7.97 -6.27
CA ALA A 99 -11.75 8.22 -7.59
C ALA A 99 -13.12 8.93 -7.52
N ALA A 100 -13.66 9.16 -6.32
CA ALA A 100 -14.93 9.81 -6.04
C ALA A 100 -14.75 11.32 -5.76
#